data_AF-A0A941ZKF7-F1
#
_entry.id   AF-A0A941ZKF7-F1
#
_cell.length_a   1.000
_cell.length_b   1.000
_cell.length_c   1.000
_cell.angle_alpha   90.00
_cell.angle_beta   90.00
_cell.angle_gamma   90.00
#
_symmetry.space_group_name_H-M   'P 1'
#
loop_
_entity.id
_entity.type
_entity.pdbx_description
1 polymer ?
#
loop_
_entity_poly.entity_id
_entity_poly.type
_entity_poly.pdbx_seq_one_letter_code
_entity_poly.pdbx_strand_id
1 'polypeptide(L)'
;DGFMYRMRTLAERKVKSHEAMNFFLRVFTDPESTTTGLTNERAIKAVQTLYDGNGKGAELSSAKGTAWGLLNSVTEFVDHQRRARSQDYRLDSAWFGQGAVIKRKALEEVFKMVA
;
A
#
# COMPACT_ATOMS: atom_id res chain seq x y z
N ASP A 1 -16.70 18.92 -1.96
CA ASP A 1 -16.37 17.58 -1.46
C ASP A 1 -14.85 17.44 -1.36
N GLY A 2 -14.33 17.19 -0.15
CA GLY A 2 -12.88 17.15 0.12
C GLY A 2 -12.23 15.79 -0.15
N PHE A 3 -13.00 14.72 -0.28
CA PHE A 3 -12.46 13.40 -0.58
C PHE A 3 -12.01 13.31 -2.04
N MET A 4 -12.91 13.63 -2.98
CA MET A 4 -12.64 13.60 -4.42
C MET A 4 -11.45 14.47 -4.83
N TYR A 5 -11.29 15.63 -4.18
CA TYR A 5 -10.13 16.50 -4.39
C TYR A 5 -8.82 15.81 -4.01
N ARG A 6 -8.75 15.24 -2.79
CA ARG A 6 -7.55 14.55 -2.30
C ARG A 6 -7.17 13.35 -3.18
N MET A 7 -8.15 12.56 -3.61
CA MET A 7 -7.88 11.40 -4.48
C MET A 7 -7.34 11.83 -5.85
N ARG A 8 -7.85 12.93 -6.41
CA ARG A 8 -7.32 13.50 -7.66
C ARG A 8 -5.86 13.93 -7.48
N THR A 9 -5.54 14.62 -6.39
CA THR A 9 -4.15 15.03 -6.10
C THR A 9 -3.20 13.83 -6.02
N LEU A 10 -3.63 12.72 -5.41
CA LEU A 10 -2.83 11.49 -5.37
C LEU A 10 -2.59 10.88 -6.76
N ALA A 11 -3.58 10.92 -7.64
CA ALA A 11 -3.47 10.41 -9.01
C ALA A 11 -2.56 11.28 -9.90
N GLU A 12 -2.46 12.58 -9.61
CA GLU A 12 -1.60 13.51 -10.34
C GLU A 12 -0.16 13.52 -9.81
N ARG A 13 0.05 13.18 -8.53
CA ARG A 13 1.38 13.10 -7.90
C ARG A 13 2.17 11.90 -8.43
N LYS A 14 3.08 12.15 -9.38
CA LYS A 14 4.08 11.17 -9.85
C LYS A 14 5.12 10.86 -8.79
N VAL A 15 5.51 9.60 -8.65
CA VAL A 15 6.42 9.12 -7.59
C VAL A 15 7.69 8.54 -8.20
N LYS A 16 8.85 8.93 -7.68
CA LYS A 16 10.15 8.36 -8.07
C LYS A 16 10.38 7.00 -7.39
N SER A 17 11.20 6.14 -7.98
CA SER A 17 11.41 4.77 -7.47
C SER A 17 11.91 4.72 -6.02
N HIS A 18 12.79 5.64 -5.61
CA HIS A 18 13.26 5.71 -4.22
C HIS A 18 12.18 6.20 -3.25
N GLU A 19 11.29 7.10 -3.68
CA GLU A 19 10.14 7.54 -2.88
C GLU A 19 9.17 6.37 -2.65
N ALA A 20 8.91 5.57 -3.69
CA ALA A 20 8.07 4.38 -3.59
C ALA A 20 8.64 3.34 -2.61
N MET A 21 9.94 3.05 -2.71
CA MET A 21 10.61 2.12 -1.80
C MET A 21 10.56 2.63 -0.34
N ASN A 22 10.85 3.91 -0.12
CA ASN A 22 10.76 4.53 1.21
C ASN A 22 9.33 4.47 1.77
N PHE A 23 8.32 4.70 0.93
CA PHE A 23 6.93 4.52 1.31
C PHE A 23 6.64 3.09 1.78
N PHE A 24 7.03 2.06 1.01
CA PHE A 24 6.80 0.67 1.41
C PHE A 24 7.54 0.29 2.69
N LEU A 25 8.78 0.75 2.87
CA LEU A 25 9.52 0.56 4.11
C LEU A 25 8.79 1.16 5.30
N ARG A 26 8.28 2.40 5.17
CA ARG A 26 7.51 3.03 6.25
C ARG A 26 6.22 2.30 6.54
N VAL A 27 5.50 1.80 5.55
CA VAL A 27 4.23 1.10 5.74
C VAL A 27 4.44 -0.26 6.42
N PHE A 28 5.38 -1.06 5.93
CA PHE A 28 5.55 -2.46 6.35
C PHE A 28 6.56 -2.67 7.48
N THR A 29 7.41 -1.69 7.77
CA THR A 29 8.34 -1.78 8.90
C THR A 29 7.81 -0.93 10.06
N ASP A 30 7.88 -1.50 11.25
CA ASP A 30 7.65 -0.80 12.51
C ASP A 30 9.01 -0.71 13.23
N PRO A 31 9.51 0.50 13.54
CA PRO A 31 10.78 0.66 14.25
C PRO A 31 10.81 -0.03 15.61
N GLU A 32 9.66 -0.25 16.25
CA GLU A 32 9.56 -0.89 17.57
C GLU A 32 9.47 -2.43 17.49
N SER A 33 9.25 -3.00 16.30
CA SER A 33 9.06 -4.44 16.12
C SER A 33 10.34 -5.14 15.65
N THR A 34 11.02 -5.82 16.57
CA THR A 34 12.31 -6.50 16.31
C THR A 34 12.17 -7.88 15.64
N THR A 35 10.95 -8.41 15.46
CA THR A 35 10.73 -9.86 15.21
C THR A 35 10.28 -10.22 13.78
N THR A 36 10.11 -9.26 12.86
CA THR A 36 9.37 -9.48 11.59
C THR A 36 10.17 -9.26 10.30
N GLY A 37 11.49 -9.05 10.36
CA GLY A 37 12.32 -8.62 9.22
C GLY A 37 12.10 -9.38 7.90
N LEU A 38 12.15 -10.71 7.91
CA LEU A 38 11.97 -11.55 6.69
C LEU A 38 10.54 -11.51 6.12
N THR A 39 9.53 -11.33 6.99
CA THR A 39 8.13 -11.25 6.54
C THR A 39 7.86 -9.91 5.86
N ASN A 40 8.50 -8.85 6.36
CA ASN A 40 8.39 -7.50 5.80
C ASN A 40 9.06 -7.41 4.42
N GLU A 41 10.22 -8.05 4.22
CA GLU A 41 10.90 -8.07 2.91
C GLU A 41 10.02 -8.71 1.82
N ARG A 42 9.39 -9.85 2.11
CA ARG A 42 8.48 -10.51 1.15
C ARG A 42 7.26 -9.66 0.83
N ALA A 43 6.69 -9.00 1.84
CA ALA A 43 5.57 -8.09 1.65
C ALA A 43 5.96 -6.89 0.77
N ILE A 44 7.10 -6.25 1.05
CA ILE A 44 7.64 -5.12 0.28
C ILE A 44 7.86 -5.53 -1.18
N LYS A 45 8.49 -6.70 -1.43
CA LYS A 45 8.68 -7.21 -2.79
C LYS A 45 7.34 -7.44 -3.51
N ALA A 46 6.35 -8.00 -2.82
CA ALA A 46 5.03 -8.23 -3.41
C ALA A 46 4.33 -6.92 -3.81
N VAL A 47 4.27 -5.92 -2.92
CA VAL A 47 3.63 -4.63 -3.23
C VAL A 47 4.39 -3.85 -4.29
N GLN A 48 5.72 -3.97 -4.35
CA GLN A 48 6.54 -3.38 -5.40
C GLN A 48 6.18 -3.98 -6.76
N THR A 49 6.11 -5.32 -6.87
CA THR A 49 5.70 -6.00 -8.10
C THR A 49 4.29 -5.57 -8.56
N LEU A 50 3.35 -5.39 -7.62
CA LEU A 50 2.00 -4.92 -7.95
C LEU A 50 1.99 -3.47 -8.45
N TYR A 51 2.77 -2.60 -7.81
CA TYR A 51 2.92 -1.21 -8.22
C TYR A 51 3.58 -1.09 -9.60
N ASP A 52 4.52 -1.97 -9.92
CA ASP A 52 5.26 -2.00 -11.19
C ASP A 52 4.48 -2.64 -12.36
N GLY A 53 3.14 -2.72 -12.25
CA GLY A 53 2.25 -3.09 -13.36
C GLY A 53 1.54 -4.44 -13.22
N ASN A 54 1.87 -5.25 -12.21
CA ASN A 54 1.19 -6.54 -12.00
C ASN A 54 -0.08 -6.43 -11.16
N GLY A 55 -0.34 -5.27 -10.53
CA GLY A 55 -1.55 -5.00 -9.78
C GLY A 55 -2.74 -4.73 -10.70
N LYS A 56 -3.94 -4.98 -10.19
CA LYS A 56 -5.19 -4.73 -10.92
C LYS A 56 -5.32 -3.23 -11.21
N GLY A 57 -5.32 -2.89 -12.51
CA GLY A 57 -5.40 -1.49 -12.94
C GLY A 57 -4.14 -0.67 -12.69
N ALA A 58 -2.99 -1.30 -12.37
CA ALA A 58 -1.73 -0.59 -12.14
C ALA A 58 -1.26 0.20 -13.37
N GLU A 59 -1.63 -0.25 -14.58
CA GLU A 59 -1.31 0.42 -15.85
C GLU A 59 -2.25 1.58 -16.22
N LEU A 60 -3.31 1.84 -15.43
CA LEU A 60 -4.19 2.98 -15.66
C LEU A 60 -3.41 4.29 -15.47
N SER A 61 -3.74 5.33 -16.26
CA SER A 61 -3.06 6.63 -16.22
C SER A 61 -3.08 7.28 -14.83
N SER A 62 -4.16 7.07 -14.08
CA SER A 62 -4.36 7.55 -12.72
C SER A 62 -3.57 6.79 -11.66
N ALA A 63 -3.05 5.59 -11.97
CA ALA A 63 -2.36 4.71 -11.04
C ALA A 63 -0.87 4.57 -11.37
N LYS A 64 -0.52 4.43 -12.65
CA LYS A 64 0.84 4.13 -13.12
C LYS A 64 1.85 5.20 -12.68
N GLY A 65 2.74 4.80 -11.78
CA GLY A 65 3.80 5.67 -11.27
C GLY A 65 3.30 6.80 -10.36
N THR A 66 2.14 6.65 -9.72
CA THR A 66 1.49 7.71 -8.91
C THR A 66 1.36 7.32 -7.45
N ALA A 67 1.14 8.31 -6.58
CA ALA A 67 0.83 8.06 -5.17
C ALA A 67 -0.47 7.27 -4.99
N TRP A 68 -1.45 7.46 -5.89
CA TRP A 68 -2.65 6.62 -5.93
C TRP A 68 -2.34 5.15 -6.23
N GLY A 69 -1.41 4.90 -7.16
CA GLY A 69 -0.92 3.55 -7.46
C GLY A 69 -0.27 2.86 -6.26
N LEU A 70 0.49 3.60 -5.44
CA LEU A 70 1.08 3.06 -4.20
C LEU A 70 0.01 2.60 -3.21
N LEU A 71 -1.03 3.41 -3.01
CA LEU A 71 -2.12 3.05 -2.12
C LEU A 71 -2.85 1.80 -2.63
N ASN A 72 -3.14 1.75 -3.93
CA ASN A 72 -3.82 0.61 -4.55
C ASN A 72 -3.01 -0.68 -4.40
N SER A 73 -1.70 -0.66 -4.62
CA SER A 73 -0.86 -1.86 -4.50
C SER A 73 -0.85 -2.42 -3.07
N VAL A 74 -0.85 -1.55 -2.06
CA VAL A 74 -0.96 -1.97 -0.65
C VAL A 74 -2.33 -2.56 -0.35
N THR A 75 -3.42 -1.90 -0.78
CA THR A 75 -4.77 -2.41 -0.53
C THR A 75 -5.00 -3.77 -1.20
N GLU A 76 -4.56 -3.94 -2.45
CA GLU A 76 -4.66 -5.22 -3.15
C GLU A 76 -3.87 -6.33 -2.43
N PHE A 77 -2.65 -6.03 -2.01
CA PHE A 77 -1.84 -7.00 -1.27
C PHE A 77 -2.52 -7.43 0.03
N VAL A 78 -3.01 -6.47 0.83
CA VAL A 78 -3.66 -6.76 2.12
C VAL A 78 -4.94 -7.56 1.93
N ASP A 79 -5.77 -7.20 0.95
CA ASP A 79 -7.11 -7.76 0.80
C ASP A 79 -7.10 -9.11 0.07
N HIS A 80 -6.10 -9.35 -0.80
CA HIS A 80 -6.09 -10.53 -1.66
C HIS A 80 -4.87 -11.44 -1.53
N GLN A 81 -3.69 -10.91 -1.21
CA GLN A 81 -2.43 -11.68 -1.34
C GLN A 81 -1.76 -12.00 0.00
N ARG A 82 -2.12 -11.28 1.07
CA ARG A 82 -1.57 -11.53 2.40
C ARG A 82 -1.99 -12.91 2.90
N ARG A 83 -0.99 -13.71 3.31
CA ARG A 83 -1.20 -15.07 3.80
C ARG A 83 -2.08 -15.05 5.06
N ALA A 84 -3.09 -15.91 5.08
CA ALA A 84 -4.02 -16.08 6.18
C ALA A 84 -4.35 -17.56 6.34
N ARG A 85 -4.78 -17.98 7.53
CA ARG A 85 -5.17 -19.38 7.81
C ARG A 85 -6.47 -19.78 7.11
N SER A 86 -7.36 -18.81 6.89
CA SER A 86 -8.63 -18.99 6.16
C SER A 86 -8.99 -17.70 5.43
N GLN A 87 -9.97 -17.79 4.53
CA GLN A 87 -10.52 -16.62 3.83
C GLN A 87 -11.24 -15.67 4.78
N ASP A 88 -12.06 -16.19 5.69
CA ASP A 88 -12.80 -15.38 6.67
C ASP A 88 -11.84 -14.60 7.58
N TYR A 89 -10.76 -15.25 8.03
CA TYR A 89 -9.73 -14.56 8.82
C TYR A 89 -9.02 -13.46 8.02
N ARG A 90 -8.82 -13.65 6.70
CA ARG A 90 -8.24 -12.61 5.85
C ARG A 90 -9.18 -11.41 5.75
N LEU A 91 -10.47 -11.65 5.53
CA LEU A 91 -11.48 -10.60 5.44
C LEU A 91 -11.60 -9.82 6.75
N ASP A 92 -11.72 -10.52 7.88
CA ASP A 92 -11.77 -9.90 9.20
C ASP A 92 -10.51 -9.06 9.48
N SER A 93 -9.33 -9.60 9.20
CA SER A 93 -8.06 -8.86 9.35
C SER A 93 -7.97 -7.64 8.42
N ALA A 94 -8.47 -7.75 7.19
CA ALA A 94 -8.50 -6.66 6.21
C ALA A 94 -9.47 -5.53 6.58
N TRP A 95 -10.55 -5.85 7.29
CA TRP A 95 -11.59 -4.88 7.68
C TRP A 95 -11.37 -4.28 9.07
N PHE A 96 -10.99 -5.10 10.05
CA PHE A 96 -10.98 -4.71 11.47
C PHE A 96 -9.66 -5.02 12.19
N GLY A 97 -8.77 -5.82 11.61
CA GLY A 97 -7.52 -6.23 12.23
C GLY A 97 -6.28 -5.51 11.70
N GLN A 98 -5.17 -6.24 11.68
CA GLN A 98 -3.86 -5.72 11.26
C GLN A 98 -3.84 -5.26 9.79
N GLY A 99 -4.67 -5.84 8.93
CA GLY A 99 -4.81 -5.36 7.54
C GLY A 99 -5.41 -3.96 7.47
N ALA A 100 -6.43 -3.67 8.27
CA ALA A 100 -7.02 -2.33 8.36
C ALA A 100 -6.00 -1.28 8.86
N VAL A 101 -5.18 -1.64 9.86
CA VAL A 101 -4.10 -0.78 10.36
C VAL A 101 -3.08 -0.45 9.27
N ILE A 102 -2.64 -1.45 8.50
CA ILE A 102 -1.70 -1.24 7.38
C ILE A 102 -2.31 -0.32 6.32
N LYS A 103 -3.57 -0.54 5.92
CA LYS A 103 -4.25 0.30 4.92
C LYS A 103 -4.40 1.75 5.38
N ARG A 104 -4.72 1.96 6.67
CA ARG A 104 -4.77 3.30 7.26
C ARG A 104 -3.40 3.98 7.26
N LYS A 105 -2.35 3.27 7.68
CA LYS A 105 -0.96 3.77 7.66
C LYS A 105 -0.51 4.14 6.24
N ALA A 106 -0.85 3.30 5.25
CA ALA A 106 -0.58 3.58 3.85
C ALA A 106 -1.28 4.86 3.36
N LEU A 107 -2.55 5.05 3.72
CA LEU A 107 -3.30 6.27 3.41
C LEU A 107 -2.66 7.52 4.04
N GLU A 108 -2.26 7.44 5.30
CA GLU A 108 -1.56 8.53 5.99
C GLU A 108 -0.22 8.86 5.33
N GLU A 109 0.59 7.85 4.96
CA GLU A 109 1.88 8.08 4.30
C GLU A 109 1.73 8.67 2.89
N VAL A 110 0.76 8.24 2.08
CA VAL A 110 0.56 8.86 0.75
C VAL A 110 0.09 10.31 0.86
N PHE A 111 -0.69 10.65 1.90
CA PHE A 111 -1.07 12.04 2.14
C PHE A 111 0.10 12.93 2.54
N LYS A 112 1.10 12.40 3.25
CA LYS A 112 2.35 13.14 3.54
C LYS A 112 3.18 13.43 2.29
N MET A 113 2.96 12.73 1.18
CA MET A 113 3.69 12.96 -0.08
C MET A 113 3.10 14.09 -0.94
N VAL A 114 1.90 14.54 -0.60
CA VAL A 114 1.15 15.59 -1.32
C VAL A 114 0.86 16.84 -0.47
N ALA A 115 1.18 16.82 0.82
CA ALA A 115 1.19 17.97 1.71
C ALA A 115 2.52 18.73 1.58
#